data_AF-A0A5C6M5G1-F1
#
_entry.id   AF-A0A5C6M5G1-F1
#
_cell.length_a   1.000
_cell.length_b   1.000
_cell.length_c   1.000
_cell.angle_alpha   90.00
_cell.angle_beta   90.00
_cell.angle_gamma   90.00
#
_symmetry.space_group_name_H-M   'P 1'
#
loop_
_entity.id
_entity.type
_entity.pdbx_description
1 polymer ?
#
loop_
_entity_poly.entity_id
_entity_poly.type
_entity_poly.pdbx_seq_one_letter_code
_entity_poly.pdbx_strand_id
1 'polypeptide(L)'
;MLSKRKHHLYVAMFVVGILSVASLCLANDYCDRLLEAAERSGLYRREVLEMFEAFLLSTERLRGTRDIAHDVRFEGDPVRVQHPKENLDAIKRIVKVTDKNGNSHSVDVYYPDRTNRNELANVFNSLGNVPLKLLRTFDKLIVHDGANPKDAYWSQHYKDFTRSAATAGRRTINFYKSGYAGKSYDLILSVIRHEFGHTFAEAIFGTANPPPEWVESGRRDPRFVSEYAKNAACEDFAETIRVYLESGAGVADGWRNRVPNRFAELDKYFGFSKAKYRKETDVSELYLRAMQNPKWVESLEKIWADMHYQVLGERPSWGLTDGAAESESGKQTILFFNRVTGTMVYIGD
;
A
#
# COMPACT_ATOMS: atom_id res chain seq x y z
N MET A 1 40.37 22.52 13.72
CA MET A 1 39.83 21.90 12.49
C MET A 1 39.20 20.50 12.68
N LEU A 2 39.26 19.89 13.87
CA LEU A 2 38.71 18.54 14.13
C LEU A 2 37.22 18.48 14.54
N SER A 3 36.55 19.61 14.78
CA SER A 3 35.14 19.63 15.22
C SER A 3 34.12 19.52 14.08
N LYS A 4 34.46 19.96 12.85
CA LYS A 4 33.56 19.86 11.69
C LYS A 4 33.41 18.43 11.15
N ARG A 5 34.43 17.59 11.27
CA ARG A 5 34.38 16.18 10.78
C ARG A 5 33.55 15.25 11.68
N LYS A 6 33.52 15.49 13.00
CA LYS A 6 32.67 14.72 13.92
C LYS A 6 31.18 15.02 13.71
N HIS A 7 30.84 16.25 13.35
CA HIS A 7 29.45 16.66 13.08
C HIS A 7 28.85 15.97 11.85
N HIS A 8 29.61 15.81 10.76
CA HIS A 8 29.14 15.08 9.58
C HIS A 8 28.93 13.58 9.82
N LEU A 9 29.64 12.99 10.79
CA LEU A 9 29.51 11.58 11.15
C LEU A 9 28.22 11.32 11.93
N TYR A 10 27.87 12.18 12.90
CA TYR A 10 26.59 12.08 13.63
C TYR A 10 25.37 12.25 12.72
N VAL A 11 25.46 13.11 11.69
CA VAL A 11 24.40 13.30 10.69
C VAL A 11 24.17 12.03 9.85
N ALA A 12 25.25 11.36 9.42
CA ALA A 12 25.13 10.11 8.67
C ALA A 12 24.60 8.96 9.55
N MET A 13 25.02 8.90 10.82
CA MET A 13 24.55 7.91 11.81
C MET A 13 23.05 8.04 12.13
N PHE A 14 22.54 9.27 12.26
CA PHE A 14 21.13 9.53 12.50
C PHE A 14 20.27 9.11 11.28
N VAL A 15 20.72 9.42 10.07
CA VAL A 15 20.00 9.11 8.83
C VAL A 15 19.98 7.61 8.54
N VAL A 16 21.09 6.88 8.72
CA VAL A 16 21.15 5.42 8.51
C VAL A 16 20.35 4.67 9.58
N GLY A 17 20.37 5.13 10.83
CA GLY A 17 19.51 4.62 11.89
C GLY A 17 18.02 4.83 11.60
N ILE A 18 17.66 6.01 11.10
CA ILE A 18 16.27 6.32 10.68
C ILE A 18 15.86 5.50 9.47
N LEU A 19 16.71 5.32 8.47
CA LEU A 19 16.39 4.51 7.28
C LEU A 19 16.18 3.04 7.64
N SER A 20 16.96 2.51 8.59
CA SER A 20 16.84 1.13 9.07
C SER A 20 15.57 0.93 9.90
N VAL A 21 15.20 1.90 10.75
CA VAL A 21 13.99 1.85 11.59
C VAL A 21 12.72 2.21 10.81
N ALA A 22 12.77 3.14 9.86
CA ALA A 22 11.66 3.50 8.97
C ALA A 22 11.33 2.39 7.95
N SER A 23 12.32 1.57 7.59
CA SER A 23 12.09 0.33 6.83
C SER A 23 11.32 -0.71 7.65
N LEU A 24 11.39 -0.65 8.98
CA LEU A 24 10.71 -1.55 9.92
C LEU A 24 9.39 -0.97 10.48
N CYS A 25 9.25 0.35 10.57
CA CYS A 25 8.11 1.04 11.17
C CYS A 25 7.30 1.81 10.11
N LEU A 26 6.25 1.14 9.65
CA LEU A 26 5.29 1.54 8.62
C LEU A 26 4.24 2.55 9.13
N ALA A 27 4.61 3.78 9.51
CA ALA A 27 3.62 4.82 9.86
C ALA A 27 4.05 6.24 9.45
N ASN A 28 3.21 6.92 8.65
CA ASN A 28 3.44 8.28 8.14
C ASN A 28 3.69 9.32 9.25
N ASP A 29 3.02 9.18 10.41
CA ASP A 29 3.11 10.14 11.53
C ASP A 29 4.51 10.20 12.18
N TYR A 30 5.33 9.17 11.98
CA TYR A 30 6.70 9.12 12.50
C TYR A 30 7.69 9.90 11.61
N CYS A 31 7.46 9.92 10.29
CA CYS A 31 8.31 10.61 9.33
C CYS A 31 8.19 12.14 9.47
N ASP A 32 6.98 12.67 9.67
CA ASP A 32 6.75 14.11 9.82
C ASP A 32 7.34 14.66 11.13
N ARG A 33 7.20 13.92 12.23
CA ARG A 33 7.82 14.28 13.52
C ARG A 33 9.35 14.24 13.48
N LEU A 34 9.91 13.34 12.68
CA LEU A 34 11.36 13.26 12.44
C LEU A 34 11.87 14.45 11.61
N LEU A 35 11.12 14.87 10.58
CA LEU A 35 11.43 16.07 9.82
C LEU A 35 11.42 17.32 10.71
N GLU A 36 10.40 17.49 11.56
CA GLU A 36 10.37 18.59 12.52
C GLU A 36 11.52 18.57 13.54
N ALA A 37 11.93 17.39 14.02
CA ALA A 37 13.04 17.26 14.96
C ALA A 37 14.39 17.57 14.31
N ALA A 38 14.59 17.15 13.05
CA ALA A 38 15.76 17.50 12.24
C ALA A 38 15.81 19.01 11.95
N GLU A 39 14.65 19.63 11.72
CA GLU A 39 14.52 21.08 11.53
C GLU A 39 15.01 21.88 12.72
N ARG A 40 14.50 21.54 13.90
CA ARG A 40 14.81 22.24 15.15
C ARG A 40 16.27 22.11 15.57
N SER A 41 16.99 21.11 15.09
CA SER A 41 18.40 20.86 15.43
C SER A 41 19.41 21.54 14.50
N GLY A 42 18.95 22.21 13.43
CA GLY A 42 19.83 22.94 12.51
C GLY A 42 20.73 22.04 11.64
N LEU A 43 20.40 20.74 11.51
CA LEU A 43 21.21 19.72 10.83
C LEU A 43 21.08 19.72 9.29
N TYR A 44 20.78 20.86 8.69
CA TYR A 44 20.55 20.99 7.26
C TYR A 44 21.85 20.95 6.44
N ARG A 45 22.15 19.79 5.85
CA ARG A 45 22.87 19.75 4.56
C ARG A 45 21.92 19.24 3.48
N ARG A 46 21.82 19.99 2.40
CA ARG A 46 20.94 19.76 1.25
C ARG A 46 20.99 18.32 0.74
N GLU A 47 22.18 17.71 0.74
CA GLU A 47 22.43 16.37 0.22
C GLU A 47 21.75 15.27 1.06
N VAL A 48 21.55 15.50 2.36
CA VAL A 48 20.87 14.54 3.25
C VAL A 48 19.35 14.58 3.04
N LEU A 49 18.79 15.77 2.80
CA LEU A 49 17.38 15.91 2.41
C LEU A 49 17.12 15.31 1.05
N GLU A 50 18.00 15.55 0.07
CA GLU A 50 17.87 14.95 -1.25
C GLU A 50 17.90 13.41 -1.15
N MET A 51 18.70 12.83 -0.26
CA MET A 51 18.75 11.37 -0.04
C MET A 51 17.52 10.83 0.71
N PHE A 52 17.06 11.53 1.76
CA PHE A 52 15.88 11.13 2.53
C PHE A 52 14.60 11.29 1.71
N GLU A 53 14.49 12.39 0.97
CA GLU A 53 13.43 12.64 0.01
C GLU A 53 13.47 11.61 -1.13
N ALA A 54 14.65 11.25 -1.66
CA ALA A 54 14.79 10.18 -2.63
C ALA A 54 14.39 8.80 -2.05
N PHE A 55 14.71 8.51 -0.79
CA PHE A 55 14.30 7.28 -0.13
C PHE A 55 12.79 7.22 0.12
N LEU A 56 12.19 8.26 0.68
CA LEU A 56 10.74 8.38 0.86
C LEU A 56 10.01 8.33 -0.48
N LEU A 57 10.51 9.06 -1.49
CA LEU A 57 10.02 8.97 -2.86
C LEU A 57 10.15 7.55 -3.39
N SER A 58 11.24 6.82 -3.11
CA SER A 58 11.42 5.45 -3.58
C SER A 58 10.51 4.45 -2.87
N THR A 59 10.28 4.57 -1.57
CA THR A 59 9.40 3.67 -0.82
C THR A 59 7.93 3.94 -1.13
N GLU A 60 7.53 5.20 -1.33
CA GLU A 60 6.19 5.57 -1.79
C GLU A 60 5.97 5.32 -3.28
N ARG A 61 7.02 5.36 -4.12
CA ARG A 61 6.95 4.97 -5.55
C ARG A 61 6.98 3.46 -5.75
N LEU A 62 7.70 2.70 -4.92
CA LEU A 62 7.67 1.23 -4.91
C LEU A 62 6.28 0.71 -4.53
N ARG A 63 5.54 1.44 -3.69
CA ARG A 63 4.12 1.18 -3.41
C ARG A 63 3.18 1.67 -4.52
N GLY A 64 3.68 2.41 -5.51
CA GLY A 64 2.83 3.11 -6.48
C GLY A 64 1.89 4.15 -5.87
N THR A 65 2.05 4.50 -4.59
CA THR A 65 1.04 5.26 -3.83
C THR A 65 1.14 6.77 -4.01
N ARG A 66 2.31 7.35 -4.31
CA ARG A 66 2.42 8.82 -4.47
C ARG A 66 1.75 9.37 -5.72
N ASP A 67 1.60 8.57 -6.78
CA ASP A 67 0.82 8.97 -7.96
C ASP A 67 -0.71 8.82 -7.74
N ILE A 68 -1.13 8.18 -6.63
CA ILE A 68 -2.53 7.90 -6.31
C ILE A 68 -3.00 8.66 -5.05
N ALA A 69 -2.07 9.13 -4.20
CA ALA A 69 -2.41 9.87 -2.99
C ALA A 69 -3.18 11.14 -3.37
N HIS A 70 -4.50 11.05 -3.23
CA HIS A 70 -5.40 12.13 -3.53
C HIS A 70 -5.71 12.92 -2.26
N ASP A 71 -5.90 14.22 -2.42
CA ASP A 71 -6.40 15.06 -1.34
C ASP A 71 -7.88 14.73 -1.11
N VAL A 72 -8.20 14.19 0.07
CA VAL A 72 -9.56 13.81 0.47
C VAL A 72 -10.10 14.88 1.40
N ARG A 73 -11.15 15.56 0.96
CA ARG A 73 -11.83 16.61 1.73
C ARG A 73 -13.31 16.31 1.89
N PHE A 74 -13.89 16.77 2.98
CA PHE A 74 -15.33 16.75 3.16
C PHE A 74 -15.92 18.04 2.61
N GLU A 75 -16.96 17.94 1.78
CA GLU A 75 -17.72 19.09 1.31
C GLU A 75 -18.94 19.28 2.21
N GLY A 76 -18.93 20.37 2.98
CA GLY A 76 -20.01 20.74 3.90
C GLY A 76 -20.09 19.88 5.17
N ASP A 77 -21.09 20.20 5.98
CA ASP A 77 -21.41 19.47 7.21
C ASP A 77 -22.20 18.20 6.90
N PRO A 78 -22.05 17.14 7.72
CA PRO A 78 -22.88 15.94 7.60
C PRO A 78 -24.37 16.28 7.80
N VAL A 79 -25.22 15.77 6.91
CA VAL A 79 -26.67 16.03 6.93
C VAL A 79 -27.42 14.74 7.22
N ARG A 80 -28.36 14.77 8.17
CA ARG A 80 -29.30 13.65 8.38
C ARG A 80 -30.28 13.58 7.22
N VAL A 81 -30.40 12.41 6.62
CA VAL A 81 -31.28 12.15 5.48
C VAL A 81 -32.00 10.83 5.68
N GLN A 82 -33.25 10.77 5.23
CA GLN A 82 -33.94 9.50 5.04
C GLN A 82 -33.61 9.01 3.63
N HIS A 83 -32.87 7.90 3.49
CA HIS A 83 -32.49 7.43 2.16
C HIS A 83 -33.74 6.86 1.44
N PRO A 84 -34.18 7.46 0.31
CA PRO A 84 -35.51 7.22 -0.25
C PRO A 84 -35.76 5.78 -0.74
N LYS A 85 -34.70 5.03 -1.03
CA LYS A 85 -34.79 3.63 -1.49
C LYS A 85 -34.53 2.60 -0.40
N GLU A 86 -33.80 2.98 0.63
CA GLU A 86 -33.31 2.03 1.66
C GLU A 86 -34.10 2.18 2.96
N ASN A 87 -34.91 3.25 3.09
CA ASN A 87 -35.60 3.64 4.31
C ASN A 87 -34.65 3.67 5.53
N LEU A 88 -33.42 4.10 5.29
CA LEU A 88 -32.38 4.24 6.31
C LEU A 88 -32.37 5.67 6.81
N ASP A 89 -32.51 5.83 8.12
CA ASP A 89 -32.05 7.04 8.81
C ASP A 89 -30.53 7.06 8.77
N ALA A 90 -29.99 7.86 7.85
CA ALA A 90 -28.57 7.89 7.56
C ALA A 90 -28.02 9.31 7.71
N ILE A 91 -26.73 9.39 7.97
CA ILE A 91 -25.94 10.59 7.74
C ILE A 91 -25.41 10.52 6.31
N LYS A 92 -25.65 11.57 5.54
CA LYS A 92 -24.98 11.81 4.26
C LYS A 92 -23.77 12.71 4.48
N ARG A 93 -22.65 12.34 3.88
CA ARG A 93 -21.45 13.16 3.77
C ARG A 93 -20.91 13.12 2.34
N ILE A 94 -20.48 14.26 1.82
CA ILE A 94 -19.87 14.35 0.49
C ILE A 94 -18.35 14.32 0.67
N VAL A 95 -17.70 13.34 0.02
CA VAL A 95 -16.24 13.19 0.03
C VAL A 95 -15.70 13.58 -1.32
N LYS A 96 -14.98 14.71 -1.37
CA LYS A 96 -14.27 15.17 -2.56
C LYS A 96 -12.87 14.61 -2.57
N VAL A 97 -12.51 13.94 -3.66
CA VAL A 97 -11.17 13.41 -3.89
C VAL A 97 -10.54 14.19 -5.03
N THR A 98 -9.37 14.78 -4.80
CA THR A 98 -8.67 15.64 -5.77
C THR A 98 -7.28 15.07 -6.10
N ASP A 99 -6.99 14.92 -7.39
CA ASP A 99 -5.66 14.49 -7.84
C ASP A 99 -4.65 15.64 -7.84
N LYS A 100 -3.36 15.30 -8.04
CA LYS A 100 -2.26 16.26 -8.10
C LYS A 100 -2.38 17.31 -9.22
N ASN A 101 -3.24 17.09 -10.20
CA ASN A 101 -3.50 18.03 -11.30
C ASN A 101 -4.71 18.92 -11.01
N GLY A 102 -5.30 18.83 -9.81
CA GLY A 102 -6.49 19.59 -9.42
C GLY A 102 -7.80 19.02 -9.96
N ASN A 103 -7.79 17.88 -10.64
CA ASN A 103 -9.03 17.22 -11.04
C ASN A 103 -9.69 16.62 -9.80
N SER A 104 -11.01 16.75 -9.68
CA SER A 104 -11.74 16.19 -8.55
C SER A 104 -12.92 15.31 -8.96
N HIS A 105 -13.37 14.49 -8.01
CA HIS A 105 -14.61 13.73 -8.06
C HIS A 105 -15.20 13.68 -6.66
N SER A 106 -16.52 13.86 -6.54
CA SER A 106 -17.22 13.81 -5.26
C SER A 106 -18.02 12.51 -5.16
N VAL A 107 -17.95 11.88 -4.00
CA VAL A 107 -18.65 10.63 -3.67
C VAL A 107 -19.62 10.92 -2.54
N ASP A 108 -20.88 10.58 -2.76
CA ASP A 108 -21.88 10.60 -1.70
C ASP A 108 -21.69 9.37 -0.80
N VAL A 109 -21.36 9.60 0.47
CA VAL A 109 -21.22 8.53 1.46
C VAL A 109 -22.38 8.59 2.45
N TYR A 110 -23.12 7.49 2.55
CA TYR A 110 -24.23 7.31 3.47
C TYR A 110 -23.86 6.31 4.55
N TYR A 111 -24.14 6.61 5.81
CA TYR A 111 -23.86 5.70 6.92
C TYR A 111 -24.81 5.92 8.12
N PRO A 112 -25.08 4.87 8.92
CA PRO A 112 -25.84 4.99 10.16
C PRO A 112 -25.19 5.97 11.14
N ASP A 113 -26.00 6.72 11.88
CA ASP A 113 -25.53 7.65 12.94
C ASP A 113 -24.65 6.94 13.99
N ARG A 114 -24.90 5.64 14.21
CA ARG A 114 -24.17 4.79 15.16
C ARG A 114 -22.91 4.11 14.59
N THR A 115 -22.50 4.41 13.36
CA THR A 115 -21.29 3.81 12.79
C THR A 115 -20.05 4.28 13.55
N ASN A 116 -19.12 3.36 13.82
CA ASN A 116 -17.90 3.67 14.56
C ASN A 116 -17.04 4.67 13.76
N ARG A 117 -16.49 5.69 14.43
CA ARG A 117 -15.67 6.73 13.77
C ARG A 117 -14.44 6.18 13.08
N ASN A 118 -13.80 5.15 13.63
CA ASN A 118 -12.63 4.53 13.02
C ASN A 118 -13.01 3.71 11.78
N GLU A 119 -14.16 3.03 11.81
CA GLU A 119 -14.69 2.33 10.62
C GLU A 119 -14.99 3.32 9.49
N LEU A 120 -15.58 4.48 9.81
CA LEU A 120 -15.81 5.54 8.83
C LEU A 120 -14.52 6.16 8.31
N ALA A 121 -13.55 6.44 9.20
CA ALA A 121 -12.25 6.95 8.80
C ALA A 121 -11.56 5.99 7.83
N ASN A 122 -11.63 4.70 8.10
CA ASN A 122 -11.13 3.65 7.20
C ASN A 122 -11.81 3.70 5.83
N VAL A 123 -13.14 3.77 5.79
CA VAL A 123 -13.88 3.92 4.52
C VAL A 123 -13.45 5.19 3.78
N PHE A 124 -13.35 6.34 4.44
CA PHE A 124 -12.94 7.59 3.78
C PHE A 124 -11.49 7.56 3.28
N ASN A 125 -10.56 7.05 4.10
CA ASN A 125 -9.16 6.91 3.73
C ASN A 125 -8.98 5.96 2.55
N SER A 126 -9.82 4.94 2.43
CA SER A 126 -9.78 4.02 1.29
C SER A 126 -10.04 4.75 -0.04
N LEU A 127 -10.93 5.75 -0.05
CA LEU A 127 -11.26 6.51 -1.26
C LEU A 127 -10.07 7.35 -1.75
N GLY A 128 -9.24 7.85 -0.84
CA GLY A 128 -8.01 8.58 -1.19
C GLY A 128 -6.92 7.73 -1.83
N ASN A 129 -7.05 6.40 -1.76
CA ASN A 129 -6.06 5.44 -2.27
C ASN A 129 -6.49 4.77 -3.58
N VAL A 130 -7.45 5.36 -4.28
CA VAL A 130 -8.04 4.81 -5.51
C VAL A 130 -7.81 5.81 -6.63
N PRO A 131 -7.25 5.39 -7.78
CA PRO A 131 -7.05 6.30 -8.90
C PRO A 131 -8.33 7.04 -9.29
N LEU A 132 -8.26 8.36 -9.48
CA LEU A 132 -9.42 9.20 -9.80
C LEU A 132 -10.24 8.69 -11.00
N LYS A 133 -9.60 8.03 -11.97
CA LYS A 133 -10.28 7.38 -13.11
C LYS A 133 -11.24 6.27 -12.66
N LEU A 134 -10.87 5.48 -11.65
CA LEU A 134 -11.75 4.49 -11.01
C LEU A 134 -12.77 5.16 -10.13
N LEU A 135 -12.39 6.19 -9.36
CA LEU A 135 -13.37 6.87 -8.51
C LEU A 135 -14.54 7.43 -9.33
N ARG A 136 -14.27 7.91 -10.55
CA ARG A 136 -15.31 8.40 -11.48
C ARG A 136 -16.28 7.32 -11.98
N THR A 137 -16.05 6.03 -11.71
CA THR A 137 -16.99 4.96 -12.08
C THR A 137 -18.05 4.70 -11.03
N PHE A 138 -17.98 5.35 -9.86
CA PHE A 138 -19.01 5.25 -8.84
C PHE A 138 -19.32 6.63 -8.22
N ASP A 139 -20.56 6.82 -7.81
CA ASP A 139 -21.04 8.09 -7.23
C ASP A 139 -21.37 7.95 -5.75
N LYS A 140 -21.62 6.72 -5.31
CA LYS A 140 -22.24 6.47 -4.01
C LYS A 140 -21.60 5.30 -3.27
N LEU A 141 -21.33 5.51 -1.99
CA LEU A 141 -21.00 4.46 -1.03
C LEU A 141 -22.05 4.46 0.08
N ILE A 142 -22.68 3.33 0.33
CA ILE A 142 -23.67 3.16 1.41
C ILE A 142 -23.15 2.14 2.40
N VAL A 143 -22.99 2.55 3.65
CA VAL A 143 -22.70 1.64 4.77
C VAL A 143 -24.03 1.25 5.41
N HIS A 144 -24.25 -0.04 5.59
CA HIS A 144 -25.42 -0.64 6.20
C HIS A 144 -25.01 -1.23 7.56
N ASP A 145 -25.81 -1.01 8.59
CA ASP A 145 -25.54 -1.59 9.92
C ASP A 145 -25.99 -3.07 10.04
N GLY A 146 -26.68 -3.58 9.02
CA GLY A 146 -27.23 -4.93 8.98
C GLY A 146 -26.50 -5.87 8.02
N ALA A 147 -27.14 -7.01 7.77
CA ALA A 147 -26.74 -7.95 6.72
C ALA A 147 -27.32 -7.59 5.36
N ASN A 148 -26.72 -8.13 4.30
CA ASN A 148 -27.26 -7.95 2.97
C ASN A 148 -28.60 -8.70 2.90
N PRO A 149 -29.71 -8.02 2.54
CA PRO A 149 -31.02 -8.67 2.44
C PRO A 149 -31.05 -9.82 1.41
N LYS A 150 -30.05 -9.89 0.52
CA LYS A 150 -29.89 -10.95 -0.49
C LYS A 150 -28.92 -12.06 -0.08
N ASP A 151 -28.41 -12.08 1.15
CA ASP A 151 -27.49 -13.15 1.61
C ASP A 151 -28.10 -14.56 1.42
N ALA A 152 -29.41 -14.72 1.64
CA ALA A 152 -30.11 -15.99 1.43
C ALA A 152 -30.16 -16.43 -0.04
N TYR A 153 -30.15 -15.48 -0.98
CA TYR A 153 -30.04 -15.78 -2.40
C TYR A 153 -28.59 -16.17 -2.76
N TRP A 154 -27.60 -15.44 -2.24
CA TRP A 154 -26.19 -15.70 -2.54
C TRP A 154 -25.69 -17.02 -1.96
N SER A 155 -26.19 -17.44 -0.79
CA SER A 155 -25.87 -18.75 -0.21
C SER A 155 -26.31 -19.93 -1.06
N GLN A 156 -27.27 -19.74 -1.98
CA GLN A 156 -27.69 -20.77 -2.93
C GLN A 156 -26.80 -20.83 -4.18
N HIS A 157 -26.07 -19.74 -4.49
CA HIS A 157 -25.26 -19.62 -5.71
C HIS A 157 -23.77 -19.89 -5.47
N TYR A 158 -23.27 -19.62 -4.26
CA TYR A 158 -21.87 -19.76 -3.92
C TYR A 158 -21.68 -20.81 -2.82
N LYS A 159 -20.83 -21.79 -3.11
CA LYS A 159 -20.39 -22.77 -2.12
C LYS A 159 -19.59 -22.06 -1.02
N ASP A 160 -19.84 -22.43 0.23
CA ASP A 160 -19.17 -21.89 1.42
C ASP A 160 -19.41 -20.39 1.68
N PHE A 161 -20.47 -19.83 1.10
CA PHE A 161 -20.88 -18.46 1.35
C PHE A 161 -21.43 -18.31 2.77
N THR A 162 -20.87 -17.35 3.51
CA THR A 162 -21.34 -17.02 4.86
C THR A 162 -22.20 -15.77 4.84
N ARG A 163 -21.63 -14.62 4.41
CA ARG A 163 -22.30 -13.32 4.30
C ARG A 163 -21.60 -12.42 3.28
N SER A 164 -22.35 -11.54 2.62
CA SER A 164 -21.77 -10.47 1.82
C SER A 164 -21.15 -9.41 2.73
N ALA A 165 -19.87 -9.08 2.50
CA ALA A 165 -19.26 -7.90 3.09
C ALA A 165 -19.64 -6.63 2.32
N ALA A 166 -19.74 -6.73 0.99
CA ALA A 166 -20.15 -5.65 0.12
C ALA A 166 -20.83 -6.17 -1.15
N THR A 167 -21.45 -5.25 -1.89
CA THR A 167 -21.96 -5.46 -3.25
C THR A 167 -21.85 -4.16 -4.05
N ALA A 168 -21.45 -4.25 -5.31
CA ALA A 168 -21.44 -3.13 -6.24
C ALA A 168 -22.46 -3.27 -7.36
N GLY A 169 -22.92 -2.12 -7.86
CA GLY A 169 -23.71 -2.04 -9.08
C GLY A 169 -24.32 -0.66 -9.27
N ARG A 170 -24.56 -0.27 -10.51
CA ARG A 170 -25.15 1.03 -10.90
C ARG A 170 -24.43 2.19 -10.21
N ARG A 171 -23.10 2.20 -10.27
CA ARG A 171 -22.24 3.26 -9.69
C ARG A 171 -22.41 3.41 -8.18
N THR A 172 -22.93 2.39 -7.49
CA THR A 172 -23.14 2.36 -6.04
C THR A 172 -22.42 1.17 -5.45
N ILE A 173 -21.72 1.40 -4.33
CA ILE A 173 -21.14 0.34 -3.51
C ILE A 173 -21.90 0.30 -2.19
N ASN A 174 -22.37 -0.89 -1.80
CA ASN A 174 -23.03 -1.14 -0.53
C ASN A 174 -22.11 -1.97 0.36
N PHE A 175 -21.84 -1.51 1.57
CA PHE A 175 -21.08 -2.20 2.60
C PHE A 175 -21.99 -2.68 3.71
N TYR A 176 -21.89 -3.94 4.11
CA TYR A 176 -22.75 -4.52 5.15
C TYR A 176 -21.93 -4.88 6.38
N LYS A 177 -22.22 -4.23 7.50
CA LYS A 177 -21.46 -4.40 8.74
C LYS A 177 -21.44 -5.84 9.23
N SER A 178 -22.49 -6.62 8.94
CA SER A 178 -22.51 -8.04 9.28
C SER A 178 -21.37 -8.87 8.64
N GLY A 179 -20.80 -8.40 7.52
CA GLY A 179 -19.73 -9.07 6.78
C GLY A 179 -18.34 -8.45 6.97
N TYR A 180 -18.24 -7.18 7.42
CA TYR A 180 -16.95 -6.51 7.64
C TYR A 180 -16.64 -6.14 9.11
N ALA A 181 -17.60 -6.24 10.04
CA ALA A 181 -17.34 -5.90 11.44
C ALA A 181 -16.18 -6.73 12.03
N GLY A 182 -15.28 -6.07 12.75
CA GLY A 182 -14.09 -6.70 13.34
C GLY A 182 -13.01 -7.11 12.34
N LYS A 183 -13.16 -6.80 11.05
CA LYS A 183 -12.12 -7.01 10.05
C LYS A 183 -11.07 -5.89 10.09
N SER A 184 -9.85 -6.20 9.68
CA SER A 184 -8.77 -5.21 9.59
C SER A 184 -9.08 -4.15 8.54
N TYR A 185 -8.43 -2.99 8.67
CA TYR A 185 -8.47 -1.93 7.68
C TYR A 185 -8.11 -2.45 6.28
N ASP A 186 -7.02 -3.21 6.18
CA ASP A 186 -6.53 -3.74 4.92
C ASP A 186 -7.55 -4.64 4.23
N LEU A 187 -8.30 -5.45 5.00
CA LEU A 187 -9.34 -6.29 4.42
C LEU A 187 -10.52 -5.44 3.91
N ILE A 188 -10.93 -4.41 4.66
CA ILE A 188 -11.99 -3.49 4.21
C ILE A 188 -11.56 -2.80 2.92
N LEU A 189 -10.34 -2.28 2.86
CA LEU A 189 -9.77 -1.66 1.67
C LEU A 189 -9.70 -2.64 0.50
N SER A 190 -9.35 -3.90 0.76
CA SER A 190 -9.33 -4.98 -0.23
C SER A 190 -10.71 -5.22 -0.84
N VAL A 191 -11.74 -5.30 0.01
CA VAL A 191 -13.14 -5.46 -0.45
C VAL A 191 -13.58 -4.23 -1.25
N ILE A 192 -13.29 -3.02 -0.80
CA ILE A 192 -13.62 -1.78 -1.54
C ILE A 192 -13.00 -1.80 -2.94
N ARG A 193 -11.74 -2.22 -3.04
CA ARG A 193 -11.02 -2.32 -4.32
C ARG A 193 -11.59 -3.40 -5.24
N HIS A 194 -12.06 -4.52 -4.68
CA HIS A 194 -12.81 -5.53 -5.41
C HIS A 194 -14.09 -4.90 -6.01
N GLU A 195 -14.90 -4.27 -5.17
CA GLU A 195 -16.17 -3.65 -5.59
C GLU A 195 -15.97 -2.55 -6.65
N PHE A 196 -14.85 -1.81 -6.60
CA PHE A 196 -14.49 -0.89 -7.68
C PHE A 196 -14.33 -1.60 -9.01
N GLY A 197 -13.76 -2.80 -9.04
CA GLY A 197 -13.63 -3.57 -10.27
C GLY A 197 -14.98 -3.86 -10.93
N HIS A 198 -16.01 -4.18 -10.14
CA HIS A 198 -17.38 -4.36 -10.65
C HIS A 198 -17.96 -3.04 -11.20
N THR A 199 -17.87 -1.94 -10.44
CA THR A 199 -18.37 -0.63 -10.93
C THR A 199 -17.63 -0.15 -12.18
N PHE A 200 -16.34 -0.48 -12.28
CA PHE A 200 -15.50 -0.13 -13.42
C PHE A 200 -15.88 -0.93 -14.66
N ALA A 201 -16.12 -2.24 -14.51
CA ALA A 201 -16.64 -3.08 -15.58
C ALA A 201 -17.96 -2.52 -16.11
N GLU A 202 -18.91 -2.21 -15.22
CA GLU A 202 -20.20 -1.62 -15.64
C GLU A 202 -20.03 -0.29 -16.36
N ALA A 203 -19.13 0.58 -15.88
CA ALA A 203 -18.93 1.89 -16.48
C ALA A 203 -18.28 1.83 -17.87
N ILE A 204 -17.40 0.85 -18.12
CA ILE A 204 -16.67 0.75 -19.39
C ILE A 204 -17.36 -0.20 -20.38
N PHE A 205 -17.92 -1.30 -19.89
CA PHE A 205 -18.51 -2.35 -20.72
C PHE A 205 -20.03 -2.32 -20.75
N GLY A 206 -20.67 -1.49 -19.91
CA GLY A 206 -22.13 -1.45 -19.74
C GLY A 206 -22.70 -2.64 -18.95
N THR A 207 -21.84 -3.51 -18.41
CA THR A 207 -22.20 -4.71 -17.64
C THR A 207 -21.06 -5.09 -16.69
N ALA A 208 -21.36 -5.83 -15.63
CA ALA A 208 -20.34 -6.33 -14.70
C ALA A 208 -19.43 -7.41 -15.33
N ASN A 209 -19.87 -8.04 -16.44
CA ASN A 209 -19.08 -9.04 -17.13
C ASN A 209 -18.02 -8.37 -18.03
N PRO A 210 -16.74 -8.74 -17.92
CA PRO A 210 -15.72 -8.22 -18.82
C PRO A 210 -15.91 -8.77 -20.24
N PRO A 211 -15.31 -8.14 -21.25
CA PRO A 211 -15.45 -8.56 -22.65
C PRO A 211 -14.71 -9.90 -22.91
N PRO A 212 -15.03 -10.64 -23.99
CA PRO A 212 -14.43 -11.94 -24.28
C PRO A 212 -12.90 -11.95 -24.31
N GLU A 213 -12.28 -10.84 -24.72
CA GLU A 213 -10.83 -10.64 -24.74
C GLU A 213 -10.20 -10.77 -23.35
N TRP A 214 -10.92 -10.39 -22.28
CA TRP A 214 -10.47 -10.61 -20.91
C TRP A 214 -10.38 -12.09 -20.59
N VAL A 215 -11.42 -12.84 -20.92
CA VAL A 215 -11.49 -14.30 -20.69
C VAL A 215 -10.36 -15.00 -21.44
N GLU A 216 -10.12 -14.59 -22.70
CA GLU A 216 -9.03 -15.15 -23.50
C GLU A 216 -7.64 -14.79 -22.96
N SER A 217 -7.46 -13.58 -22.44
CA SER A 217 -6.23 -13.23 -21.72
C SER A 217 -6.05 -14.06 -20.45
N GLY A 218 -7.12 -14.31 -19.70
CA GLY A 218 -7.09 -15.16 -18.52
C GLY A 218 -6.72 -16.62 -18.80
N ARG A 219 -7.13 -17.18 -19.95
CA ARG A 219 -6.74 -18.55 -20.38
C ARG A 219 -5.24 -18.69 -20.65
N ARG A 220 -4.57 -17.60 -21.01
CA ARG A 220 -3.13 -17.55 -21.29
C ARG A 220 -2.29 -17.29 -20.04
N ASP A 221 -2.93 -16.91 -18.93
CA ASP A 221 -2.25 -16.77 -17.64
C ASP A 221 -2.07 -18.13 -16.96
N PRO A 222 -0.93 -18.36 -16.27
CA PRO A 222 -0.68 -19.64 -15.61
C PRO A 222 -1.58 -19.90 -14.39
N ARG A 223 -2.29 -18.88 -13.87
CA ARG A 223 -3.20 -19.02 -12.73
C ARG A 223 -4.19 -17.85 -12.64
N PHE A 224 -5.13 -17.95 -11.71
CA PHE A 224 -5.98 -16.84 -11.24
C PHE A 224 -5.30 -16.08 -10.09
N VAL A 225 -5.79 -14.86 -9.82
CA VAL A 225 -5.30 -14.04 -8.71
C VAL A 225 -5.79 -14.52 -7.33
N SER A 226 -6.90 -15.25 -7.29
CA SER A 226 -7.45 -15.87 -6.07
C SER A 226 -8.32 -17.07 -6.42
N GLU A 227 -8.73 -17.85 -5.42
CA GLU A 227 -9.74 -18.91 -5.62
C GLU A 227 -11.11 -18.31 -5.96
N TYR A 228 -11.46 -17.16 -5.36
CA TYR A 228 -12.72 -16.48 -5.62
C TYR A 228 -12.85 -16.03 -7.08
N ALA A 229 -11.75 -15.57 -7.67
CA ALA A 229 -11.67 -15.20 -9.09
C ALA A 229 -12.04 -16.36 -10.04
N LYS A 230 -11.97 -17.62 -9.62
CA LYS A 230 -12.34 -18.77 -10.47
C LYS A 230 -13.85 -18.93 -10.65
N ASN A 231 -14.65 -18.29 -9.79
CA ASN A 231 -16.10 -18.52 -9.74
C ASN A 231 -16.83 -17.95 -10.96
N ALA A 232 -16.42 -16.78 -11.47
CA ALA A 232 -17.02 -16.15 -12.64
C ALA A 232 -16.07 -15.12 -13.27
N ALA A 233 -16.29 -14.79 -14.54
CA ALA A 233 -15.48 -13.80 -15.26
C ALA A 233 -15.56 -12.39 -14.64
N CYS A 234 -16.72 -12.00 -14.10
CA CYS A 234 -16.87 -10.73 -13.37
C CYS A 234 -16.04 -10.72 -12.08
N GLU A 235 -16.01 -11.82 -11.33
CA GLU A 235 -15.20 -11.93 -10.11
C GLU A 235 -13.70 -11.96 -10.43
N ASP A 236 -13.31 -12.64 -11.51
CA ASP A 236 -11.93 -12.62 -12.00
C ASP A 236 -11.46 -11.21 -12.33
N PHE A 237 -12.29 -10.44 -13.02
CA PHE A 237 -12.00 -9.04 -13.37
C PHE A 237 -11.88 -8.17 -12.11
N ALA A 238 -12.86 -8.26 -11.21
CA ALA A 238 -12.88 -7.48 -9.97
C ALA A 238 -11.71 -7.81 -9.03
N GLU A 239 -11.43 -9.09 -8.83
CA GLU A 239 -10.27 -9.56 -8.05
C GLU A 239 -8.95 -9.13 -8.69
N THR A 240 -8.85 -9.17 -10.02
CA THR A 240 -7.62 -8.75 -10.68
C THR A 240 -7.40 -7.26 -10.57
N ILE A 241 -8.44 -6.43 -10.63
CA ILE A 241 -8.34 -4.98 -10.33
C ILE A 241 -7.91 -4.76 -8.89
N ARG A 242 -8.50 -5.47 -7.92
CA ARG A 242 -8.10 -5.38 -6.51
C ARG A 242 -6.60 -5.64 -6.34
N VAL A 243 -6.11 -6.76 -6.87
CA VAL A 243 -4.70 -7.12 -6.79
C VAL A 243 -3.82 -6.14 -7.58
N TYR A 244 -4.28 -5.66 -8.74
CA TYR A 244 -3.58 -4.64 -9.51
C TYR A 244 -3.39 -3.35 -8.71
N LEU A 245 -4.40 -2.89 -7.98
CA LEU A 245 -4.30 -1.69 -7.13
C LEU A 245 -3.43 -1.94 -5.89
N GLU A 246 -3.59 -3.08 -5.23
CA GLU A 246 -2.82 -3.43 -4.02
C GLU A 246 -1.33 -3.58 -4.27
N SER A 247 -0.95 -4.17 -5.40
CA SER A 247 0.44 -4.48 -5.74
C SER A 247 1.16 -3.38 -6.54
N GLY A 248 0.59 -2.18 -6.60
CA GLY A 248 1.14 -1.06 -7.37
C GLY A 248 1.25 -1.40 -8.87
N ALA A 249 0.18 -1.91 -9.46
CA ALA A 249 0.13 -2.48 -10.80
C ALA A 249 1.02 -3.73 -10.96
N GLY A 250 1.14 -4.59 -9.95
CA GLY A 250 1.79 -5.90 -10.04
C GLY A 250 3.30 -5.86 -9.99
N VAL A 251 3.80 -4.71 -9.56
CA VAL A 251 5.20 -4.35 -9.45
C VAL A 251 5.80 -4.92 -8.18
N ALA A 252 5.12 -4.76 -7.04
CA ALA A 252 5.69 -5.05 -5.74
C ALA A 252 5.81 -6.56 -5.46
N ASP A 253 4.89 -7.37 -6.01
CA ASP A 253 4.69 -8.75 -5.53
C ASP A 253 4.81 -9.83 -6.62
N GLY A 254 5.39 -9.47 -7.78
CA GLY A 254 5.61 -10.40 -8.88
C GLY A 254 4.33 -10.86 -9.60
N TRP A 255 3.18 -10.23 -9.35
CA TRP A 255 1.90 -10.56 -9.99
C TRP A 255 1.95 -10.48 -11.52
N ARG A 256 2.77 -9.58 -12.07
CA ARG A 256 3.01 -9.51 -13.52
C ARG A 256 3.61 -10.77 -14.13
N ASN A 257 4.23 -11.65 -13.35
CA ASN A 257 4.70 -12.95 -13.82
C ASN A 257 3.63 -14.05 -13.65
N ARG A 258 2.67 -13.84 -12.75
CA ARG A 258 1.62 -14.81 -12.39
C ARG A 258 0.38 -14.67 -13.24
N VAL A 259 0.04 -13.45 -13.64
CA VAL A 259 -1.11 -13.10 -14.48
C VAL A 259 -0.73 -12.01 -15.51
N PRO A 260 0.33 -12.25 -16.31
CA PRO A 260 0.89 -11.25 -17.22
C PRO A 260 -0.12 -10.68 -18.21
N ASN A 261 -1.01 -11.50 -18.75
CA ASN A 261 -1.92 -11.11 -19.82
C ASN A 261 -3.06 -10.25 -19.27
N ARG A 262 -3.69 -10.64 -18.16
CA ARG A 262 -4.71 -9.79 -17.52
C ARG A 262 -4.13 -8.44 -17.06
N PHE A 263 -2.92 -8.42 -16.52
CA PHE A 263 -2.27 -7.15 -16.16
C PHE A 263 -2.00 -6.28 -17.38
N ALA A 264 -1.60 -6.88 -18.51
CA ALA A 264 -1.43 -6.15 -19.76
C ALA A 264 -2.77 -5.60 -20.30
N GLU A 265 -3.89 -6.29 -20.10
CA GLU A 265 -5.22 -5.75 -20.41
C GLU A 265 -5.57 -4.57 -19.50
N LEU A 266 -5.33 -4.67 -18.19
CA LEU A 266 -5.55 -3.56 -17.25
C LEU A 266 -4.68 -2.34 -17.57
N ASP A 267 -3.43 -2.55 -17.99
CA ASP A 267 -2.52 -1.46 -18.38
C ASP A 267 -3.14 -0.55 -19.45
N LYS A 268 -3.94 -1.09 -20.38
CA LYS A 268 -4.63 -0.31 -21.43
C LYS A 268 -5.63 0.69 -20.84
N TYR A 269 -6.32 0.30 -19.78
CA TYR A 269 -7.29 1.16 -19.12
C TYR A 269 -6.64 2.13 -18.15
N PHE A 270 -5.58 1.71 -17.46
CA PHE A 270 -4.91 2.53 -16.46
C PHE A 270 -3.77 3.40 -17.02
N GLY A 271 -3.44 3.24 -18.30
CA GLY A 271 -2.34 3.98 -18.94
C GLY A 271 -0.98 3.61 -18.33
N PHE A 272 -0.84 2.42 -17.76
CA PHE A 272 0.43 1.98 -17.20
C PHE A 272 1.41 1.71 -18.33
N SER A 273 2.57 2.35 -18.27
CA SER A 273 3.66 2.15 -19.22
C SER A 273 4.85 1.50 -18.53
N LYS A 274 5.18 0.26 -18.92
CA LYS A 274 6.41 -0.43 -18.50
C LYS A 274 7.66 0.40 -18.77
N ALA A 275 7.67 1.24 -19.81
CA ALA A 275 8.81 2.09 -20.17
C ALA A 275 9.03 3.24 -19.18
N LYS A 276 7.94 3.84 -18.67
CA LYS A 276 8.01 4.84 -17.58
C LYS A 276 8.56 4.18 -16.32
N TYR A 277 8.08 2.96 -16.03
CA TYR A 277 8.50 2.21 -14.86
C TYR A 277 9.97 1.80 -14.92
N ARG A 278 10.48 1.21 -16.02
CA ARG A 278 11.90 0.82 -16.15
C ARG A 278 12.89 1.97 -15.95
N LYS A 279 12.53 3.20 -16.34
CA LYS A 279 13.37 4.39 -16.08
C LYS A 279 13.37 4.81 -14.60
N GLU A 280 12.32 4.49 -13.85
CA GLU A 280 12.14 4.89 -12.45
C GLU A 280 12.50 3.78 -11.46
N THR A 281 12.53 2.50 -11.88
CA THR A 281 12.87 1.34 -11.02
C THR A 281 14.35 1.00 -10.94
N ASP A 282 15.20 1.79 -11.58
CA ASP A 282 16.64 1.62 -11.44
C ASP A 282 17.13 1.99 -10.03
N VAL A 283 16.24 2.12 -9.04
CA VAL A 283 16.58 2.33 -7.62
C VAL A 283 17.25 1.10 -7.03
N SER A 284 16.85 -0.12 -7.44
CA SER A 284 17.54 -1.34 -7.01
C SER A 284 18.92 -1.45 -7.65
N GLU A 285 19.08 -1.05 -8.92
CA GLU A 285 20.40 -0.99 -9.55
C GLU A 285 21.24 0.19 -9.01
N LEU A 286 20.63 1.33 -8.69
CA LEU A 286 21.28 2.45 -8.00
C LEU A 286 21.72 2.06 -6.59
N TYR A 287 20.89 1.32 -5.85
CA TYR A 287 21.22 0.75 -4.55
C TYR A 287 22.34 -0.29 -4.69
N LEU A 288 22.24 -1.22 -5.65
CA LEU A 288 23.30 -2.20 -5.92
C LEU A 288 24.60 -1.54 -6.38
N ARG A 289 24.56 -0.49 -7.22
CA ARG A 289 25.73 0.31 -7.62
C ARG A 289 26.31 1.10 -6.45
N ALA A 290 25.47 1.61 -5.55
CA ALA A 290 25.90 2.26 -4.32
C ALA A 290 26.58 1.26 -3.37
N MET A 291 26.03 0.04 -3.24
CA MET A 291 26.60 -1.06 -2.46
C MET A 291 27.84 -1.70 -3.11
N GLN A 292 28.03 -1.53 -4.42
CA GLN A 292 29.26 -1.91 -5.12
C GLN A 292 30.36 -0.84 -5.00
N ASN A 293 30.06 0.33 -4.44
CA ASN A 293 31.07 1.35 -4.18
C ASN A 293 31.75 1.07 -2.82
N PRO A 294 33.02 0.63 -2.80
CA PRO A 294 33.67 0.17 -1.58
C PRO A 294 33.78 1.26 -0.51
N LYS A 295 33.82 2.55 -0.90
CA LYS A 295 33.84 3.67 0.05
C LYS A 295 32.52 3.84 0.80
N TRP A 296 31.40 3.46 0.18
CA TRP A 296 30.08 3.53 0.81
C TRP A 296 29.87 2.35 1.76
N VAL A 297 30.28 1.15 1.36
CA VAL A 297 30.25 -0.04 2.22
C VAL A 297 31.11 0.18 3.47
N GLU A 298 32.35 0.64 3.31
CA GLU A 298 33.24 0.96 4.44
C GLU A 298 32.65 2.03 5.37
N SER A 299 31.95 3.02 4.80
CA SER A 299 31.27 4.05 5.59
C SER A 299 30.08 3.48 6.38
N LEU A 300 29.29 2.59 5.78
CA LEU A 300 28.14 1.93 6.44
C LEU A 300 28.60 0.95 7.52
N GLU A 301 29.65 0.17 7.27
CA GLU A 301 30.26 -0.74 8.26
C GLU A 301 30.78 0.02 9.47
N LYS A 302 31.47 1.15 9.24
CA LYS A 302 31.95 2.02 10.31
C LYS A 302 30.81 2.66 11.10
N ILE A 303 29.76 3.09 10.41
CA ILE A 303 28.55 3.65 11.03
C ILE A 303 27.87 2.60 11.92
N TRP A 304 27.76 1.35 11.45
CA TRP A 304 27.15 0.26 12.21
C TRP A 304 27.98 -0.12 13.44
N ALA A 305 29.30 -0.23 13.29
CA ALA A 305 30.21 -0.50 14.41
C ALA A 305 30.15 0.59 15.50
N ASP A 306 30.01 1.86 15.11
CA ASP A 306 29.85 2.97 16.04
C ASP A 306 28.47 2.99 16.72
N MET A 307 27.38 2.60 16.02
CA MET A 307 26.06 2.46 16.63
C MET A 307 26.02 1.31 17.65
N HIS A 308 26.58 0.15 17.32
CA HIS A 308 26.64 -1.00 18.21
C HIS A 308 27.42 -0.66 19.49
N TYR A 309 28.53 0.07 19.38
CA TYR A 309 29.29 0.57 20.53
C TYR A 309 28.50 1.54 21.40
N GLN A 310 27.74 2.47 20.81
CA GLN A 310 26.96 3.43 21.58
C GLN A 310 25.79 2.78 22.33
N VAL A 311 25.19 1.74 21.76
CA VAL A 311 24.02 1.06 22.37
C VAL A 311 24.45 -0.02 23.37
N LEU A 312 25.52 -0.76 23.08
CA LEU A 312 25.91 -1.95 23.84
C LEU A 312 27.23 -1.76 24.60
N GLY A 313 27.90 -0.62 24.47
CA GLY A 313 29.17 -0.32 25.14
C GLY A 313 30.39 -1.01 24.53
N GLU A 314 30.22 -1.84 23.50
CA GLU A 314 31.28 -2.65 22.91
C GLU A 314 31.27 -2.56 21.37
N ARG A 315 32.46 -2.32 20.80
CA ARG A 315 32.64 -2.30 19.35
C ARG A 315 32.74 -3.75 18.91
N PRO A 316 31.87 -4.19 18.01
CA PRO A 316 31.94 -5.57 17.56
C PRO A 316 33.24 -5.82 16.80
N SER A 317 33.89 -6.96 17.08
CA SER A 317 35.06 -7.43 16.34
C SER A 317 34.63 -8.32 15.18
N TRP A 318 34.13 -7.72 14.09
CA TRP A 318 33.87 -8.47 12.85
C TRP A 318 34.85 -8.05 11.75
N GLY A 319 35.32 -9.02 10.96
CA GLY A 319 35.67 -8.84 9.55
C GLY A 319 34.74 -9.74 8.73
N LEU A 320 34.26 -9.29 7.59
CA LEU A 320 33.45 -10.11 6.67
C LEU A 320 34.32 -11.22 6.07
N THR A 321 34.38 -12.38 6.72
CA THR A 321 34.86 -13.63 6.11
C THR A 321 33.76 -14.68 6.18
N ASP A 322 33.67 -15.52 5.14
CA ASP A 322 32.79 -16.69 5.12
C ASP A 322 33.24 -17.70 6.19
N GLY A 323 32.63 -17.65 7.37
CA GLY A 323 32.91 -18.57 8.46
C GLY A 323 32.47 -18.02 9.81
N ALA A 324 31.91 -18.89 10.66
CA ALA A 324 31.50 -18.54 12.01
C ALA A 324 32.72 -18.15 12.86
N ALA A 325 32.61 -17.03 13.57
CA ALA A 325 33.60 -16.62 14.58
C ALA A 325 33.06 -16.94 15.98
N GLU A 326 33.89 -17.60 16.80
CA GLU A 326 33.61 -17.82 18.23
C GLU A 326 34.06 -16.61 19.06
N SER A 327 33.30 -16.29 20.12
CA SER A 327 33.68 -15.29 21.14
C SER A 327 33.96 -15.97 22.48
N GLU A 328 34.88 -15.40 23.26
CA GLU A 328 35.33 -15.93 24.56
C GLU A 328 34.30 -15.79 25.71
N SER A 329 33.11 -15.22 25.48
CA SER A 329 32.16 -14.87 26.57
C SER A 329 30.97 -15.81 26.74
N GLY A 330 30.90 -16.93 26.02
CA GLY A 330 29.96 -18.03 26.32
C GLY A 330 28.47 -17.74 26.07
N LYS A 331 28.12 -16.63 25.42
CA LYS A 331 26.78 -16.41 24.82
C LYS A 331 26.94 -16.23 23.32
N GLN A 332 26.38 -17.15 22.55
CA GLN A 332 26.42 -17.05 21.10
C GLN A 332 25.25 -16.19 20.60
N THR A 333 25.57 -15.16 19.84
CA THR A 333 24.60 -14.45 19.01
C THR A 333 25.09 -14.56 17.57
N ILE A 334 24.35 -15.27 16.74
CA ILE A 334 24.67 -15.45 15.34
C ILE A 334 23.67 -14.66 14.52
N LEU A 335 24.19 -13.68 13.78
CA LEU A 335 23.41 -12.90 12.82
C LEU A 335 23.75 -13.38 11.42
N PHE A 336 22.75 -13.85 10.69
CA PHE A 336 22.91 -14.16 9.26
C PHE A 336 22.38 -13.01 8.43
N PHE A 337 23.22 -12.48 7.54
CA PHE A 337 22.80 -11.52 6.53
C PHE A 337 22.75 -12.20 5.17
N ASN A 338 21.53 -12.38 4.65
CA ASN A 338 21.35 -12.95 3.33
C ASN A 338 21.54 -11.85 2.28
N ARG A 339 22.67 -11.87 1.57
CA ARG A 339 23.02 -10.89 0.53
C ARG A 339 22.09 -10.92 -0.70
N VAL A 340 21.35 -12.00 -0.92
CA VAL A 340 20.44 -12.15 -2.07
C VAL A 340 19.06 -11.57 -1.75
N THR A 341 18.59 -11.73 -0.52
CA THR A 341 17.24 -11.29 -0.11
C THR A 341 17.25 -10.01 0.73
N GLY A 342 18.42 -9.52 1.14
CA GLY A 342 18.58 -8.36 2.02
C GLY A 342 18.04 -8.59 3.43
N THR A 343 17.78 -9.85 3.81
CA THR A 343 17.13 -10.20 5.08
C THR A 343 18.16 -10.54 6.13
N MET A 344 17.90 -10.10 7.35
CA MET A 344 18.75 -10.34 8.51
C MET A 344 18.02 -11.28 9.46
N VAL A 345 18.67 -12.40 9.82
CA VAL A 345 18.12 -13.39 10.74
C VAL A 345 18.95 -13.37 12.02
N TYR A 346 18.27 -13.13 13.13
CA TYR A 346 18.82 -13.17 14.47
C TYR A 346 18.61 -14.56 15.07
N ILE A 347 19.68 -15.21 15.52
CA ILE A 347 19.60 -16.38 16.37
C ILE A 347 20.47 -16.11 17.59
N GLY A 348 19.82 -15.90 18.74
CA GLY A 348 20.47 -15.89 20.05
C GLY A 348 19.99 -17.09 20.86
N ASP A 349 20.78 -17.47 21.87
CA ASP A 349 20.31 -18.35 22.96
C ASP A 349 19.14 -17.73 23.75
#